data_AF-A0A968QS23-F1
#
_entry.id   AF-A0A968QS23-F1
#
_cell.length_a   1.000
_cell.length_b   1.000
_cell.length_c   1.000
_cell.angle_alpha   90.00
_cell.angle_beta   90.00
_cell.angle_gamma   90.00
#
_symmetry.space_group_name_H-M   'P 1'
#
loop_
_entity.id
_entity.type
_entity.pdbx_description
1 polymer ?
#
loop_
_entity_poly.entity_id
_entity_poly.type
_entity_poly.pdbx_seq_one_letter_code
_entity_poly.pdbx_strand_id
1 'polypeptide(L)'
;MLLNPINIRAVARKEFYHLIRDFRSLYLAFMIPLLLIFLFGYALSLDVDNVKTIVLDHDNTDLSRDLIRKLDASRYFDLIGYASDTKMLNRYLDHGQAALAVVIPPGWTAKIRADRESPIQILLDGTDPQFCRSSQRIHHLIYRKL
;
A
#
# COMPACT_ATOMS: atom_id res chain seq x y z
N MET A 1 20.82 53.65 -0.49
CA MET A 1 20.17 53.19 -1.74
C MET A 1 18.84 52.54 -1.36
N LEU A 2 17.85 53.36 -1.01
CA LEU A 2 16.55 52.88 -0.51
C LEU A 2 15.62 52.64 -1.71
N LEU A 3 15.20 51.40 -1.93
CA LEU A 3 14.20 51.09 -2.94
C LEU A 3 12.86 51.72 -2.52
N ASN A 4 12.40 52.67 -3.33
CA ASN A 4 11.12 53.34 -3.13
C ASN A 4 9.96 52.34 -3.38
N PRO A 5 9.03 52.11 -2.43
CA PRO A 5 7.98 51.08 -2.54
C PRO A 5 7.01 51.31 -3.72
N ILE A 6 6.89 52.54 -4.20
CA ILE A 6 6.11 52.90 -5.39
C ILE A 6 6.72 52.28 -6.65
N ASN A 7 8.05 52.25 -6.76
CA ASN A 7 8.75 51.67 -7.90
C ASN A 7 8.69 50.14 -7.88
N ILE A 8 8.76 49.53 -6.70
CA ILE A 8 8.58 48.08 -6.52
C ILE A 8 7.18 47.66 -6.97
N ARG A 9 6.13 48.41 -6.57
CA ARG A 9 4.75 48.11 -6.96
C ARG A 9 4.52 48.27 -8.46
N ALA A 10 5.16 49.24 -9.10
CA ALA A 10 5.08 49.44 -10.54
C ALA A 10 5.75 48.30 -11.33
N VAL A 11 6.95 47.87 -10.89
CA VAL A 11 7.68 46.76 -11.52
C VAL A 11 6.94 45.43 -11.30
N ALA A 12 6.49 45.15 -10.08
CA ALA A 12 5.72 43.95 -9.77
C ALA A 12 4.43 43.87 -10.60
N ARG A 13 3.72 44.99 -10.80
CA ARG A 13 2.53 45.02 -11.65
C ARG A 13 2.86 44.75 -13.12
N LYS A 14 3.97 45.30 -13.62
CA LYS A 14 4.42 45.10 -15.00
C LYS A 14 4.79 43.63 -15.23
N GLU A 15 5.60 43.05 -14.36
CA GLU A 15 6.02 41.64 -14.45
C GLU A 15 4.84 40.68 -14.27
N PHE A 16 3.87 40.99 -13.39
CA PHE A 16 2.66 40.19 -13.21
C PHE A 16 1.80 40.15 -14.47
N TYR A 17 1.63 41.28 -15.16
CA TYR A 17 0.93 41.32 -16.45
C TYR A 17 1.73 40.58 -17.54
N HIS A 18 3.05 40.63 -17.51
CA HIS A 18 3.89 39.86 -18.42
C HIS A 18 3.79 38.35 -18.18
N LEU A 19 3.77 37.90 -16.92
CA LEU A 19 3.56 36.50 -16.54
C LEU A 19 2.17 35.99 -16.94
N ILE A 20 1.11 36.77 -16.70
CA ILE A 20 -0.26 36.36 -17.05
C ILE A 20 -0.45 36.30 -18.57
N ARG A 21 0.17 37.23 -19.31
CA ARG A 21 0.05 37.27 -20.77
C ARG A 21 0.93 36.22 -21.46
N ASP A 22 1.94 35.69 -20.78
CA ASP A 22 2.66 34.51 -21.22
C ASP A 22 1.89 33.22 -20.88
N PHE A 23 0.77 33.03 -21.59
CA PHE A 23 -0.11 31.89 -21.46
C PHE A 23 0.61 30.54 -21.58
N ARG A 24 1.75 30.46 -22.27
CA ARG A 24 2.52 29.22 -22.44
C ARG A 24 3.22 28.84 -21.14
N SER A 25 3.91 29.79 -20.51
CA SER A 25 4.61 29.59 -19.24
C SER A 25 3.62 29.30 -18.11
N LEU A 26 2.50 30.03 -18.06
CA LEU A 26 1.44 29.80 -17.07
C LEU A 26 0.81 28.41 -17.25
N TYR A 27 0.53 28.00 -18.50
CA TYR A 27 -0.01 26.67 -18.80
C TYR A 27 0.92 25.55 -18.34
N LEU A 28 2.22 25.64 -18.65
CA LEU A 28 3.21 24.64 -18.22
C LEU A 28 3.33 24.56 -16.69
N ALA A 29 3.30 25.71 -16.01
CA ALA A 29 3.39 25.78 -14.56
C ALA A 29 2.24 25.07 -13.84
N PHE A 30 1.03 25.05 -14.43
CA PHE A 30 -0.12 24.32 -13.87
C PHE A 30 -0.27 22.90 -14.41
N MET A 31 0.01 22.68 -15.70
CA MET A 31 -0.18 21.38 -16.36
C MET A 31 0.77 20.31 -15.85
N ILE A 32 2.04 20.66 -15.58
CA ILE A 32 3.01 19.69 -15.05
C ILE A 32 2.53 19.16 -13.68
N PRO A 33 2.21 20.01 -12.67
CA PRO A 33 1.61 19.54 -11.42
C PRO A 33 0.32 18.75 -11.60
N LEU A 34 -0.56 19.19 -12.51
CA LEU A 34 -1.83 18.50 -12.74
C LEU A 34 -1.61 17.10 -13.29
N LEU A 35 -0.74 16.95 -14.30
CA LEU A 35 -0.35 15.66 -14.86
C LEU A 35 0.28 14.76 -13.80
N LEU A 36 1.12 15.30 -12.92
CA LEU A 36 1.70 14.55 -11.81
C LEU A 36 0.62 14.05 -10.85
N ILE A 37 -0.35 14.90 -10.46
CA ILE A 37 -1.47 14.50 -9.60
C ILE A 37 -2.30 13.39 -10.27
N PHE A 38 -2.59 13.52 -11.56
CA PHE A 38 -3.31 12.48 -12.31
C PHE A 38 -2.53 11.19 -12.40
N LEU A 39 -1.23 11.26 -12.69
CA LEU A 39 -0.36 10.09 -12.78
C LEU A 39 -0.28 9.36 -11.44
N PHE A 40 -0.04 10.09 -10.35
CA PHE A 40 0.00 9.50 -9.00
C PHE A 40 -1.36 9.00 -8.54
N GLY A 41 -2.44 9.74 -8.84
CA GLY A 41 -3.80 9.29 -8.52
C GLY A 41 -4.17 8.01 -9.25
N TYR A 42 -3.79 7.88 -10.52
CA TYR A 42 -3.99 6.68 -11.32
C TYR A 42 -3.11 5.52 -10.86
N ALA A 43 -1.81 5.76 -10.63
CA ALA A 43 -0.88 4.75 -10.15
C ALA A 43 -1.28 4.20 -8.78
N LEU A 44 -1.71 5.07 -7.86
CA LEU A 44 -2.14 4.66 -6.52
C LEU A 44 -3.49 3.90 -6.55
N SER A 45 -4.41 4.26 -7.44
CA SER A 45 -5.70 3.57 -7.53
C SER A 45 -5.57 2.18 -8.16
N LEU A 46 -4.71 2.02 -9.16
CA LEU A 46 -4.49 0.73 -9.80
C LEU A 46 -3.75 -0.30 -8.93
N ASP A 47 -2.88 0.16 -8.03
CA ASP A 47 -2.01 -0.73 -7.24
C ASP A 47 -2.69 -1.23 -5.94
N VAL A 48 -3.67 -0.48 -5.42
CA VAL A 48 -4.31 -0.79 -4.13
C VAL A 48 -5.62 -1.56 -4.32
N ASP A 49 -6.32 -1.38 -5.44
CA ASP A 49 -7.53 -2.12 -5.75
C ASP A 49 -7.14 -3.44 -6.46
N ASN A 50 -7.36 -4.59 -5.83
CA ASN A 50 -7.10 -5.96 -6.32
C ASN A 50 -5.67 -6.50 -6.15
N VAL A 51 -5.10 -6.39 -4.94
CA VAL A 51 -3.85 -7.10 -4.63
C VAL A 51 -4.10 -8.60 -4.61
N LYS A 52 -3.59 -9.32 -5.62
CA LYS A 52 -3.69 -10.78 -5.72
C LYS A 52 -3.05 -11.44 -4.51
N THR A 53 -3.88 -12.11 -3.72
CA THR A 53 -3.52 -12.63 -2.42
C THR A 53 -3.74 -14.15 -2.36
N ILE A 54 -2.75 -14.89 -1.86
CA ILE A 54 -2.88 -16.33 -1.57
C ILE A 54 -2.83 -16.58 -0.06
N VAL A 55 -3.63 -17.51 0.44
CA VAL A 55 -3.66 -17.84 1.88
C VAL A 55 -3.19 -19.26 2.14
N LEU A 56 -2.33 -19.44 3.15
CA LEU A 56 -1.96 -20.73 3.73
C LEU A 56 -2.55 -20.82 5.14
N ASP A 57 -3.59 -21.64 5.31
CA ASP A 57 -4.24 -21.84 6.60
C ASP A 57 -3.79 -23.16 7.25
N HIS A 58 -2.94 -23.07 8.28
CA HIS A 58 -2.56 -24.23 9.09
C HIS A 58 -3.52 -24.49 10.27
N ASP A 59 -4.40 -23.55 10.60
CA ASP A 59 -5.32 -23.66 11.73
C ASP A 59 -6.61 -24.42 11.34
N ASN A 60 -7.11 -24.21 10.12
CA ASN A 60 -8.26 -24.90 9.53
C ASN A 60 -9.55 -24.87 10.39
N THR A 61 -9.75 -23.79 11.15
CA THR A 61 -10.90 -23.61 12.03
C THR A 61 -11.92 -22.67 11.43
N ASP A 62 -13.09 -22.57 12.06
CA ASP A 62 -14.14 -21.66 11.60
C ASP A 62 -13.76 -20.20 11.77
N LEU A 63 -12.95 -19.88 12.79
CA LEU A 63 -12.48 -18.51 13.03
C LEU A 63 -11.40 -18.12 12.00
N SER A 64 -10.48 -19.02 11.63
CA SER A 64 -9.53 -18.76 10.54
C SER A 64 -10.27 -18.56 9.21
N ARG A 65 -11.28 -19.38 8.92
CA ARG A 65 -12.13 -19.22 7.73
C ARG A 65 -12.93 -17.92 7.72
N ASP A 66 -13.45 -17.47 8.86
CA ASP A 66 -14.15 -16.18 8.98
C ASP A 66 -13.21 -15.00 8.72
N LEU A 67 -11.98 -15.05 9.24
CA LEU A 67 -10.96 -14.05 8.94
C LEU A 67 -10.67 -13.97 7.43
N ILE A 68 -10.50 -15.13 6.78
CA ILE A 68 -10.22 -15.18 5.34
C ILE A 68 -11.37 -14.61 4.52
N ARG A 69 -12.62 -14.92 4.91
CA ARG A 69 -13.81 -14.33 4.27
C ARG A 69 -13.88 -12.82 4.43
N LYS A 70 -13.46 -12.27 5.57
CA LYS A 70 -13.37 -10.82 5.79
C LYS A 70 -12.30 -10.16 4.94
N LEU A 71 -11.17 -10.85 4.71
CA LEU A 71 -10.12 -10.39 3.81
C LEU A 71 -10.64 -10.36 2.36
N ASP A 72 -11.30 -11.43 1.92
CA ASP A 72 -11.89 -11.55 0.56
C ASP A 72 -13.04 -10.57 0.31
N ALA A 73 -13.80 -10.21 1.35
CA ALA A 73 -14.85 -9.19 1.24
C ALA A 73 -14.32 -7.76 1.07
N SER A 74 -13.02 -7.54 1.28
CA SER A 74 -12.38 -6.24 1.13
C SER A 74 -12.02 -5.98 -0.33
N ARG A 75 -12.30 -4.78 -0.86
CA ARG A 75 -11.91 -4.39 -2.23
C ARG A 75 -10.39 -4.31 -2.47
N TYR A 76 -9.61 -4.36 -1.39
CA TYR A 76 -8.16 -4.26 -1.44
C TYR A 76 -7.48 -5.61 -1.75
N PHE A 77 -8.09 -6.73 -1.37
CA PHE A 77 -7.49 -8.06 -1.51
C PHE A 77 -8.31 -8.90 -2.48
N ASP A 78 -7.67 -9.40 -3.53
CA ASP A 78 -8.26 -10.36 -4.45
C ASP A 78 -7.76 -11.75 -4.09
N LEU A 79 -8.59 -12.55 -3.42
CA LEU A 79 -8.18 -13.88 -2.94
C LEU A 79 -8.21 -14.89 -4.09
N ILE A 80 -7.03 -15.16 -4.66
CA ILE A 80 -6.91 -16.05 -5.83
C ILE A 80 -6.92 -17.54 -5.45
N GLY A 81 -6.80 -17.88 -4.16
CA GLY A 81 -6.92 -19.25 -3.68
C GLY A 81 -6.20 -19.55 -2.36
N TYR A 82 -6.13 -20.85 -2.06
CA TYR A 82 -5.49 -21.42 -0.88
C TYR A 82 -4.25 -22.21 -1.28
N ALA A 83 -3.12 -21.97 -0.62
CA ALA A 83 -1.93 -22.78 -0.72
C ALA A 83 -2.02 -23.97 0.24
N SER A 84 -1.64 -25.16 -0.24
CA SER A 84 -1.58 -26.36 0.59
C SER A 84 -0.30 -26.43 1.44
N ASP A 85 0.77 -25.81 0.97
CA ASP A 85 2.06 -25.76 1.65
C ASP A 85 2.83 -24.47 1.33
N THR A 86 3.92 -24.24 2.06
CA THR A 86 4.80 -23.09 1.87
C THR A 86 5.50 -23.10 0.50
N LYS A 87 5.71 -24.27 -0.12
CA LYS A 87 6.37 -24.35 -1.44
C LYS A 87 5.46 -23.86 -2.56
N MET A 88 4.18 -24.22 -2.50
CA MET A 88 3.14 -23.73 -3.38
C MET A 88 2.98 -22.23 -3.18
N LEU A 89 2.86 -21.78 -1.93
CA LEU A 89 2.80 -20.35 -1.61
C LEU A 89 3.98 -19.57 -2.22
N ASN A 90 5.21 -20.03 -2.03
CA ASN A 90 6.39 -19.40 -2.63
C ASN A 90 6.35 -19.43 -4.16
N ARG A 91 5.89 -20.53 -4.78
CA ARG A 91 5.71 -20.59 -6.24
C ARG A 91 4.74 -19.52 -6.74
N TYR A 92 3.65 -19.26 -6.01
CA TYR A 92 2.70 -18.21 -6.40
C TYR A 92 3.32 -16.80 -6.34
N LEU A 93 4.16 -16.55 -5.33
CA LEU A 93 4.92 -15.30 -5.22
C LEU A 93 6.00 -15.21 -6.31
N ASP A 94 6.88 -16.21 -6.41
CA ASP A 94 8.03 -16.22 -7.34
C ASP A 94 7.63 -16.11 -8.82
N HIS A 95 6.45 -16.64 -9.19
CA HIS A 95 5.92 -16.54 -10.54
C HIS A 95 5.06 -15.29 -10.78
N GLY A 96 4.95 -14.38 -9.80
CA GLY A 96 4.11 -13.18 -9.87
C GLY A 96 2.61 -13.47 -10.00
N GLN A 97 2.17 -14.68 -9.58
CA GLN A 97 0.76 -15.06 -9.59
C GLN A 97 0.01 -14.42 -8.43
N ALA A 98 0.68 -14.29 -7.27
CA ALA A 98 0.23 -13.54 -6.11
C ALA A 98 1.24 -12.43 -5.80
N ALA A 99 0.76 -11.25 -5.45
CA ALA A 99 1.59 -10.16 -4.93
C ALA A 99 1.68 -10.20 -3.39
N LEU A 100 0.75 -10.91 -2.74
CA LEU A 100 0.65 -11.03 -1.29
C LEU A 100 0.36 -12.47 -0.89
N ALA A 101 0.94 -12.90 0.22
CA ALA A 101 0.68 -14.19 0.83
C ALA A 101 0.41 -14.03 2.34
N VAL A 102 -0.65 -14.68 2.83
CA VAL A 102 -1.04 -14.66 4.24
C VAL A 102 -0.92 -16.06 4.82
N VAL A 103 -0.18 -16.21 5.92
CA VAL A 103 0.04 -17.50 6.59
C VAL A 103 -0.55 -17.45 8.00
N ILE A 104 -1.54 -18.30 8.24
CA ILE A 104 -2.17 -18.48 9.55
C ILE A 104 -1.47 -19.64 10.26
N PRO A 105 -0.85 -19.41 11.43
CA PRO A 105 -0.12 -20.46 12.12
C PRO A 105 -1.06 -21.50 12.76
N PRO A 106 -0.58 -22.72 13.02
CA PRO A 106 -1.39 -23.74 13.69
C PRO A 106 -1.76 -23.31 15.12
N GLY A 107 -2.99 -23.59 15.52
CA GLY A 107 -3.51 -23.25 16.85
C GLY A 107 -3.74 -21.75 17.05
N TRP A 108 -3.79 -20.96 15.97
CA TRP A 108 -4.09 -19.53 16.01
C TRP A 108 -5.41 -19.25 16.72
N THR A 109 -6.48 -19.98 16.38
CA THR A 109 -7.79 -19.81 17.01
C THR A 109 -7.79 -20.13 18.49
N ALA A 110 -7.06 -21.18 18.90
CA ALA A 110 -6.93 -21.52 20.31
C ALA A 110 -6.20 -20.42 21.10
N LYS A 111 -5.16 -19.82 20.52
CA LYS A 111 -4.42 -18.72 21.14
C LYS A 111 -5.25 -17.45 21.23
N ILE A 112 -5.94 -17.06 20.16
CA ILE A 112 -6.82 -15.88 20.15
C ILE A 112 -7.96 -16.04 21.17
N ARG A 113 -8.59 -17.21 21.27
CA ARG A 113 -9.63 -17.48 22.28
C ARG A 113 -9.10 -17.47 23.71
N ALA A 114 -7.83 -17.82 23.91
CA ALA A 114 -7.17 -17.80 25.20
C ALA A 114 -6.57 -16.42 25.55
N ASP A 115 -6.91 -15.37 24.80
CA ASP A 115 -6.35 -14.02 24.91
C ASP A 115 -4.81 -14.00 24.85
N ARG A 116 -4.25 -14.91 24.03
CA ARG A 116 -2.80 -15.00 23.78
C ARG A 116 -2.48 -14.46 22.40
N GLU A 117 -1.37 -13.73 22.33
CA GLU A 117 -0.83 -13.23 21.06
C GLU A 117 -0.47 -14.39 20.12
N SER A 118 -0.97 -14.32 18.88
CA SER A 118 -0.57 -15.21 17.80
C SER A 118 -0.43 -14.41 16.51
N PRO A 119 0.79 -14.06 16.08
CA PRO A 119 0.99 -13.24 14.89
C PRO A 119 0.63 -14.04 13.63
N ILE A 120 -0.13 -13.41 12.74
CA ILE A 120 -0.31 -13.87 11.36
C ILE A 120 0.88 -13.35 10.56
N GLN A 121 1.44 -14.18 9.68
CA GLN A 121 2.52 -13.77 8.81
C GLN A 121 1.96 -13.27 7.47
N ILE A 122 2.48 -12.13 7.00
CA ILE A 122 2.14 -11.55 5.71
C ILE A 122 3.44 -11.42 4.92
N LEU A 123 3.47 -11.98 3.71
CA LEU A 123 4.59 -12.01 2.79
C LEU A 123 4.19 -11.19 1.55
N LEU A 124 5.02 -10.22 1.15
CA LEU A 124 4.81 -9.44 -0.06
C LEU A 124 5.81 -9.91 -1.12
N ASP A 125 5.36 -10.04 -2.36
CA ASP A 125 6.25 -10.19 -3.51
C ASP A 125 7.01 -8.87 -3.69
N GLY A 126 8.19 -8.83 -3.08
CA GLY A 126 9.14 -7.76 -3.17
C GLY A 126 10.50 -8.42 -3.23
N THR A 127 11.31 -8.00 -4.19
CA THR A 127 12.69 -8.40 -4.42
C THR A 127 13.60 -8.12 -3.20
N ASP A 128 13.36 -8.75 -2.05
CA ASP A 128 14.16 -8.63 -0.82
C ASP A 128 14.14 -9.95 0.00
N PRO A 129 15.19 -10.79 -0.08
CA PRO A 129 15.24 -12.12 0.52
C PRO A 129 15.56 -12.14 2.04
N GLN A 130 15.27 -11.08 2.80
CA GLN A 130 15.68 -10.98 4.22
C GLN A 130 14.76 -11.67 5.24
N PHE A 131 13.80 -12.52 4.84
CA PHE A 131 12.89 -13.15 5.81
C PHE A 131 13.35 -14.52 6.35
N CYS A 132 14.60 -14.91 6.13
CA CYS A 132 15.12 -16.20 6.62
C CYS A 132 15.84 -16.15 7.98
N ARG A 133 15.78 -15.05 8.76
CA ARG A 133 16.46 -15.02 10.08
C ARG A 133 15.87 -14.19 11.23
N SER A 134 14.74 -13.49 11.07
CA SER A 134 14.14 -12.72 12.17
C SER A 134 13.01 -13.48 12.87
N SER A 135 13.37 -14.66 13.39
CA SER A 135 12.69 -15.25 14.55
C SER A 135 13.00 -14.39 15.80
N GLN A 136 12.49 -13.16 15.89
CA GLN A 136 12.27 -12.42 17.14
C GLN A 136 11.74 -11.00 16.89
N ARG A 137 10.52 -10.74 17.41
CA ARG A 137 9.94 -9.41 17.74
C ARG A 137 9.65 -8.43 16.60
N ILE A 138 8.42 -8.45 16.09
CA ILE A 138 7.71 -7.21 15.73
C ILE A 138 6.40 -7.18 16.50
N HIS A 139 6.33 -6.28 17.47
CA HIS A 139 5.51 -6.36 18.69
C HIS A 139 4.25 -5.48 18.68
N HIS A 140 3.90 -4.68 17.66
CA HIS A 140 2.85 -3.68 17.93
C HIS A 140 2.14 -2.92 16.79
N LEU A 141 1.61 -3.54 15.72
CA LEU A 141 1.00 -2.70 14.65
C LEU A 141 -0.37 -3.08 14.06
N ILE A 142 -1.11 -4.08 14.57
CA ILE A 142 -2.42 -4.44 13.96
C ILE A 142 -3.65 -4.16 14.86
N TYR A 143 -3.50 -3.60 16.07
CA TYR A 143 -4.64 -3.35 16.95
C TYR A 143 -5.18 -1.90 17.00
N ARG A 144 -4.69 -0.97 16.16
CA ARG A 144 -5.16 0.43 16.17
C ARG A 144 -5.93 0.84 14.91
N LYS A 145 -6.81 -0.02 14.39
CA LYS A 145 -7.87 0.41 13.45
C LYS A 145 -9.03 -0.59 13.31
N LEU A 146 -9.51 -1.11 14.43
CA LEU A 146 -10.90 -1.55 14.58
C LEU A 146 -11.50 -0.78 15.75
#